data_AF-A0A2V7RMX8-F1
#
_entry.id   AF-A0A2V7RMX8-F1
#
_cell.length_a   1.000
_cell.length_b   1.000
_cell.length_c   1.000
_cell.angle_alpha   90.00
_cell.angle_beta   90.00
_cell.angle_gamma   90.00
#
_symmetry.space_group_name_H-M   'P 1'
#
loop_
_entity.id
_entity.type
_entity.pdbx_description
1 polymer ?
#
loop_
_entity_poly.entity_id
_entity_poly.type
_entity_poly.pdbx_seq_one_letter_code
_entity_poly.pdbx_strand_id
1 'polypeptide(L)' 'MFSRIRTVALAALMSAALASPALAKGPPWISIELPVNPYDRTMQGAFLLVHAFHHQTPVG' A
#
# COMPACT_ATOMS: atom_id res chain seq x y z
N MET A 1 -21.21 -35.23 1.45
CA MET A 1 -19.73 -35.14 1.51
C MET A 1 -19.19 -33.99 0.63
N PHE A 2 -19.62 -33.86 -0.63
CA PHE A 2 -19.21 -32.79 -1.55
C PHE A 2 -19.42 -31.35 -1.04
N SER A 3 -20.52 -31.07 -0.33
CA SER A 3 -20.81 -29.72 0.20
C SER A 3 -19.76 -29.25 1.21
N ARG A 4 -19.30 -30.13 2.11
CA ARG A 4 -18.26 -29.80 3.11
C ARG A 4 -16.91 -29.48 2.46
N ILE A 5 -16.54 -30.22 1.41
CA ILE A 5 -15.29 -30.01 0.66
C ILE A 5 -15.32 -28.64 -0.04
N ARG A 6 -16.46 -28.25 -0.62
CA ARG A 6 -16.62 -26.92 -1.25
C ARG A 6 -16.46 -25.78 -0.24
N THR A 7 -17.05 -25.90 0.94
CA THR A 7 -16.94 -24.87 1.99
C THR A 7 -15.49 -24.72 2.47
N VAL A 8 -14.79 -25.84 2.69
CA VAL A 8 -13.38 -25.83 3.09
C VAL A 8 -12.49 -25.22 2.00
N ALA A 9 -12.71 -25.58 0.73
CA ALA A 9 -11.97 -25.01 -0.39
C ALA A 9 -12.19 -23.49 -0.52
N LEU A 10 -13.43 -23.03 -0.35
CA LEU A 10 -13.75 -21.60 -0.39
C LEU A 10 -13.08 -20.86 0.77
N ALA A 11 -13.14 -21.40 1.99
CA ALA A 11 -12.49 -20.82 3.15
C ALA A 11 -10.97 -20.71 2.94
N ALA A 12 -10.33 -21.77 2.41
CA ALA A 12 -8.90 -21.77 2.12
C ALA A 12 -8.51 -20.71 1.07
N LEU A 13 -9.32 -20.56 0.00
CA LEU A 13 -9.10 -19.54 -1.03
C LEU A 13 -9.24 -18.12 -0.46
N MET A 14 -10.24 -17.88 0.38
CA MET A 14 -10.43 -16.57 1.03
C MET A 14 -9.27 -16.25 1.98
N SER A 15 -8.83 -17.21 2.79
CA SER A 15 -7.67 -17.02 3.67
C SER A 15 -6.38 -16.74 2.88
N ALA A 16 -6.17 -17.41 1.75
CA ALA A 16 -5.01 -17.17 0.88
C ALA A 16 -5.05 -15.77 0.22
N ALA A 17 -6.23 -15.30 -0.20
CA ALA A 17 -6.39 -13.97 -0.79
C ALA A 17 -6.09 -12.85 0.21
N LEU A 18 -6.54 -13.00 1.46
CA LEU A 18 -6.26 -12.05 2.56
C LEU A 18 -4.79 -12.03 2.98
N ALA A 19 -4.08 -13.15 2.84
CA ALA A 19 -2.68 -13.28 3.19
C ALA A 19 -1.72 -12.78 2.11
N SER A 20 -2.22 -12.35 0.93
CA SER A 20 -1.36 -11.98 -0.19
C SER A 20 -0.75 -10.58 0.02
N PRO A 21 0.59 -10.46 0.20
CA PRO A 21 1.25 -9.18 0.48
C PRO A 21 1.12 -8.18 -0.68
N ALA A 22 0.82 -8.66 -1.89
CA ALA A 22 0.55 -7.82 -3.06
C ALA A 22 -0.71 -6.94 -2.89
N LEU A 23 -1.68 -7.37 -2.07
CA LEU A 23 -2.89 -6.60 -1.77
C LEU A 23 -2.72 -5.70 -0.54
N ALA A 24 -1.81 -6.05 0.37
CA ALA A 24 -1.72 -5.42 1.68
C ALA A 24 -1.24 -3.95 1.65
N LYS A 25 -0.66 -3.48 0.53
CA LYS A 25 -0.02 -2.17 0.51
C LYS A 25 -0.31 -1.27 -0.71
N GLY A 26 -1.28 -1.60 -1.57
CA GLY A 26 -1.73 -0.73 -2.70
C GLY A 26 -0.72 -0.59 -3.85
N PRO A 27 -1.03 0.05 -4.99
CA PRO A 27 -0.04 0.33 -6.04
C PRO A 27 0.98 1.41 -5.61
N PRO A 28 2.15 1.52 -6.27
CA PRO A 28 3.06 2.64 -6.06
C PRO A 28 2.36 3.97 -6.39
N TRP A 29 2.68 5.03 -5.65
CA TRP A 29 2.05 6.34 -5.84
C TRP A 29 3.03 7.49 -5.61
N ILE A 30 2.68 8.65 -6.18
CA ILE A 30 3.35 9.92 -5.95
C ILE A 30 2.27 10.94 -5.58
N SER A 31 2.50 11.72 -4.52
CA SER A 31 1.70 12.86 -4.12
C SER A 31 2.54 14.13 -4.22
N ILE A 32 1.96 15.20 -4.76
CA ILE A 32 2.60 16.50 -4.91
C ILE A 32 1.80 17.51 -4.10
N GLU A 33 2.50 18.25 -3.24
CA GLU A 33 1.93 19.30 -2.41
C GLU A 33 2.44 20.67 -2.89
N LEU A 34 1.49 21.55 -3.20
CA LEU A 34 1.72 22.92 -3.62
C LEU A 34 0.54 23.83 -3.21
N PRO A 35 0.76 24.91 -2.43
CA PRO A 35 2.02 25.24 -1.77
C PRO A 35 2.34 24.26 -0.64
N VAL A 36 3.63 24.13 -0.31
CA VAL A 36 4.08 23.38 0.87
C VAL A 36 3.47 23.98 2.13
N ASN A 37 3.07 23.13 3.08
CA ASN A 37 2.51 23.52 4.36
C ASN A 37 3.41 24.55 5.06
N PRO A 38 2.97 25.80 5.22
CA PRO A 38 3.81 26.87 5.77
C PRO A 38 4.10 26.69 7.26
N TYR A 39 3.34 25.85 7.95
CA TYR A 39 3.54 25.53 9.36
C TYR A 39 4.56 24.40 9.57
N ASP A 40 4.89 23.64 8.52
CA ASP A 40 5.97 22.67 8.58
C ASP A 40 7.31 23.39 8.47
N ARG A 41 7.96 23.58 9.62
CA ARG A 41 9.25 24.24 9.71
C ARG A 41 10.38 23.45 9.03
N THR A 42 10.22 22.15 8.83
CA THR A 42 11.24 21.31 8.20
C THR A 42 11.31 21.48 6.69
N MET A 43 10.21 21.95 6.08
CA MET A 43 10.07 22.16 4.64
C MET A 43 9.91 23.64 4.28
N GLN A 44 10.20 24.55 5.22
CA GLN A 44 10.04 25.99 5.03
C GLN A 44 10.96 26.49 3.91
N GLY A 45 10.39 27.20 2.92
CA GLY A 45 11.12 27.70 1.75
C GLY A 45 11.22 26.70 0.59
N ALA A 46 10.73 25.47 0.75
CA ALA A 46 10.56 24.56 -0.37
C ALA A 46 9.46 25.08 -1.31
N PHE A 47 9.70 25.00 -2.62
CA PHE A 47 8.74 25.42 -3.64
C PHE A 47 7.57 24.44 -3.77
N LEU A 48 7.85 23.13 -3.73
CA LEU A 48 6.88 22.03 -3.76
C LEU A 48 7.42 20.86 -2.93
N LEU A 49 6.54 20.00 -2.42
CA LEU A 49 6.90 18.79 -1.70
C LEU A 49 6.38 17.55 -2.44
N VAL A 50 7.21 16.51 -2.55
CA VAL A 50 6.87 15.25 -3.23
C VAL A 50 6.96 14.10 -2.24
N HIS A 51 5.86 13.38 -2.07
CA HIS A 51 5.82 12.12 -1.33
C HIS A 51 5.73 10.96 -2.32
N ALA A 52 6.64 10.00 -2.22
CA ALA A 52 6.65 8.82 -3.07
C ALA A 52 6.52 7.55 -2.23
N PHE A 53 5.79 6.59 -2.76
CA PHE A 53 5.62 5.29 -2.16
C PHE A 53 5.81 4.21 -3.21
N HIS A 54 6.64 3.22 -2.87
CA HIS A 54 6.85 2.03 -3.67
C HIS A 54 6.88 0.79 -2.76
N HIS A 55 6.47 -0.35 -3.31
CA HIS A 55 6.79 -1.63 -2.70
C HIS A 55 8.25 -1.97 -2.95
N GLN A 56 8.80 -2.84 -2.11
CA GLN A 56 10.20 -3.28 -2.04
C GLN A 56 11.06 -2.46 -1.08
N THR A 57 11.78 -3.16 -0.20
CA THR A 57 13.04 -2.70 0.37
C THR A 57 14.04 -2.63 -0.78
N PRO A 58 14.71 -1.50 -1.03
CA PRO A 58 15.82 -1.47 -1.97
C PRO A 58 16.88 -2.46 -1.49
N VAL A 59 17.14 -3.52 -2.25
CA VAL A 59 18.36 -4.31 -2.09
C VAL A 59 19.42 -3.65 -2.96
N GLY A 60 20.40 -3.04 -2.29
CA GLY A 60 21.65 -2.59 -2.91
C GLY A 60 22.62 -3.72 -3.12
#